data_AF-A0A6L9HCZ8-F1
#
_entry.id   AF-A0A6L9HCZ8-F1
#
_cell.length_a   1.000
_cell.length_b   1.000
_cell.length_c   1.000
_cell.angle_alpha   90.00
_cell.angle_beta   90.00
_cell.angle_gamma   90.00
#
_symmetry.space_group_name_H-M   'P 1'
#
loop_
_entity.id
_entity.type
_entity.pdbx_description
1 polymer ?
#
loop_
_entity_poly.entity_id
_entity_poly.type
_entity_poly.pdbx_seq_one_letter_code
_entity_poly.pdbx_strand_id
1 'polypeptide(L)' 'MCKVYMDLNVEKNLDFAIYSLVLSKDRGREFSPEELAQDIIKYQDLDRAHLNSKISLLLKRWVMSGVLQQRLDNFSVV' A
#
# COMPACT_ATOMS: atom_id res chain seq x y z
N MET A 1 11.21 10.04 8.38
CA MET A 1 10.41 9.96 7.14
C MET A 1 10.50 11.29 6.42
N CYS A 2 11.11 11.33 5.22
CA CYS A 2 11.10 12.53 4.38
C CYS A 2 9.67 12.76 3.85
N LYS A 3 9.14 13.98 4.03
CA LYS A 3 7.87 14.40 3.41
C LYS A 3 8.18 14.83 1.98
N VAL A 4 7.96 13.93 1.03
CA VAL A 4 8.01 14.27 -0.40
C VAL A 4 6.59 14.65 -0.81
N TYR A 5 6.39 15.91 -1.19
CA TYR A 5 5.11 16.35 -1.73
C TYR A 5 4.96 15.80 -3.15
N MET A 6 4.09 14.80 -3.29
CA MET A 6 3.74 14.18 -4.56
C MET A 6 2.23 14.22 -4.73
N ASP A 7 1.77 14.58 -5.93
CA ASP A 7 0.35 14.46 -6.28
C ASP A 7 -0.02 12.98 -6.40
N LEU A 8 -0.87 12.49 -5.49
CA LEU A 8 -1.29 11.09 -5.44
C LEU A 8 -2.39 10.77 -6.46
N ASN A 9 -2.89 11.75 -7.22
CA ASN A 9 -3.74 11.49 -8.38
C ASN A 9 -2.91 10.93 -9.56
N VAL A 10 -1.59 11.15 -9.56
CA VAL A 10 -0.70 10.57 -10.56
C VAL A 10 -0.44 9.11 -10.17
N GLU A 11 -0.82 8.19 -11.05
CA GLU A 11 -0.73 6.75 -10.81
C GLU A 11 0.64 6.28 -10.31
N LYS A 12 1.74 6.73 -10.95
CA LYS A 12 3.10 6.35 -10.55
C LYS A 12 3.46 6.81 -9.13
N ASN A 13 2.97 7.97 -8.71
CA ASN A 13 3.21 8.51 -7.39
C ASN A 13 2.44 7.71 -6.34
N LEU A 14 1.20 7.33 -6.64
CA LEU A 14 0.40 6.48 -5.77
C LEU A 14 1.01 5.10 -5.60
N ASP A 15 1.49 4.48 -6.68
CA ASP A 15 2.18 3.18 -6.63
C ASP A 15 3.44 3.27 -5.76
N PHE A 16 4.22 4.34 -5.92
CA PHE A 16 5.43 4.58 -5.12
C PHE A 16 5.11 4.84 -3.64
N ALA A 17 4.02 5.58 -3.34
CA ALA A 17 3.57 5.82 -1.98
C ALA A 17 3.12 4.52 -1.30
N ILE A 18 2.33 3.69 -1.99
CA ILE A 18 1.90 2.37 -1.50
C ILE A 18 3.13 1.49 -1.22
N TYR A 19 4.08 1.45 -2.15
CA TYR A 19 5.33 0.69 -1.99
C TYR A 19 6.12 1.15 -0.77
N SER A 20 6.30 2.46 -0.62
CA SER A 20 7.02 3.05 0.51
C SER A 20 6.35 2.74 1.85
N LEU A 21 5.01 2.75 1.90
CA LEU A 21 4.26 2.39 3.10
C LEU A 21 4.42 0.91 3.43
N VAL A 22 4.35 0.03 2.45
CA VAL A 22 4.57 -1.42 2.65
C VAL A 22 5.98 -1.69 3.18
N LEU A 23 7.01 -1.07 2.60
CA LEU A 23 8.38 -1.20 3.09
C LEU A 23 8.61 -0.62 4.49
N SER A 24 7.78 0.34 4.91
CA SER A 24 7.84 0.89 6.27
C SER A 24 7.23 -0.02 7.32
N LYS A 25 6.49 -1.07 6.93
CA LYS A 25 5.97 -2.06 7.87
C LYS A 25 7.11 -2.98 8.30
N ASP A 26 7.16 -3.29 9.60
CA ASP A 26 8.16 -4.22 10.14
C ASP A 26 8.03 -5.59 9.46
N ARG A 27 9.17 -6.27 9.23
CA ARG A 27 9.15 -7.62 8.64
C ARG A 27 8.33 -8.56 9.51
N GLY A 28 7.47 -9.35 8.87
CA GLY A 28 6.56 -10.26 9.57
C GLY A 28 5.37 -9.60 10.29
N ARG A 29 5.30 -8.25 10.36
CA ARG A 29 4.09 -7.57 10.83
C ARG A 29 3.02 -7.65 9.75
N GLU A 30 1.86 -8.16 10.13
CA GLU A 30 0.69 -8.20 9.27
C GLU A 30 0.08 -6.80 9.11
N PHE A 31 -0.35 -6.49 7.89
CA PHE A 31 -1.10 -5.30 7.54
C PHE A 31 -2.22 -5.65 6.55
N SER A 32 -3.29 -4.86 6.57
CA SER A 32 -4.41 -5.02 5.64
C SER A 32 -4.38 -3.95 4.53
N PRO A 33 -5.04 -4.19 3.39
CA PRO A 33 -5.22 -3.16 2.36
C PRO A 33 -5.88 -1.89 2.92
N GLU A 34 -6.83 -2.08 3.84
CA GLU A 34 -7.57 -1.00 4.49
C GLU A 34 -6.67 -0.13 5.38
N GLU A 35 -5.71 -0.73 6.08
CA GLU A 35 -4.70 0.02 6.86
C GLU A 35 -3.88 0.93 5.94
N LEU A 36 -3.43 0.42 4.79
CA LEU A 36 -2.68 1.21 3.81
C LEU A 36 -3.53 2.34 3.21
N ALA A 37 -4.81 2.08 2.91
CA ALA A 37 -5.71 3.10 2.40
C ALA A 37 -5.91 4.23 3.42
N GLN A 38 -6.11 3.89 4.69
CA GLN A 38 -6.20 4.87 5.78
C GLN A 38 -4.91 5.68 5.94
N ASP A 39 -3.75 5.04 5.81
CA ASP A 39 -2.47 5.74 5.86
C ASP A 39 -2.30 6.71 4.70
N ILE A 40 -2.75 6.37 3.49
CA ILE A 40 -2.69 7.23 2.30
C ILE A 40 -3.66 8.42 2.39
N ILE A 41 -4.89 8.18 2.84
CA ILE A 41 -5.93 9.21 2.96
C ILE A 41 -5.51 10.34 3.92
N LYS A 42 -4.65 10.05 4.91
CA LYS A 42 -4.06 11.08 5.79
C LYS A 42 -3.22 12.12 5.04
N TYR A 43 -2.70 11.78 3.87
CA TYR A 43 -1.86 12.68 3.06
C TYR A 43 -2.66 13.41 1.97
N GLN A 44 -3.65 12.74 1.37
CA GLN A 44 -4.50 13.32 0.33
C GLN A 44 -5.86 12.63 0.35
N ASP A 45 -6.94 13.42 0.30
CA ASP A 45 -8.29 12.88 0.16
C ASP A 45 -8.46 12.24 -1.23
N LEU A 46 -8.76 10.96 -1.26
CA LEU A 46 -8.87 10.12 -2.46
C LEU A 46 -10.11 9.25 -2.33
N ASP A 47 -10.71 8.86 -3.46
CA ASP A 47 -11.81 7.90 -3.44
C ASP A 47 -11.35 6.56 -2.83
N ARG A 48 -11.89 6.26 -1.65
CA ARG A 48 -11.49 5.11 -0.84
C ARG A 48 -11.77 3.78 -1.54
N ALA A 49 -12.86 3.69 -2.31
CA ALA A 49 -13.21 2.47 -3.03
C ALA A 49 -12.20 2.18 -4.14
N HIS A 50 -11.89 3.18 -4.97
CA HIS A 50 -10.86 3.08 -5.99
C HIS A 50 -9.47 2.77 -5.40
N LEU A 51 -9.09 3.47 -4.32
CA LEU A 51 -7.82 3.28 -3.64
C LEU A 51 -7.68 1.85 -3.09
N ASN A 52 -8.69 1.33 -2.41
CA ASN A 52 -8.68 -0.04 -1.88
C ASN A 52 -8.56 -1.10 -2.99
N SER A 53 -9.28 -0.92 -4.10
CA SER A 53 -9.18 -1.80 -5.26
C SER A 53 -7.76 -1.82 -5.83
N LYS A 54 -7.16 -0.62 -5.97
CA LYS A 54 -5.81 -0.46 -6.49
C LYS A 54 -4.74 -1.06 -5.57
N ILE A 55 -4.80 -0.78 -4.27
CA ILE A 55 -3.91 -1.39 -3.27
C ILE A 55 -4.03 -2.91 -3.34
N SER A 56 -5.24 -3.45 -3.35
CA SER A 56 -5.48 -4.89 -3.41
C SER A 56 -4.86 -5.54 -4.65
N LEU A 57 -4.95 -4.89 -5.82
CA LEU A 57 -4.33 -5.37 -7.05
C LEU A 57 -2.80 -5.34 -6.97
N LEU A 58 -2.21 -4.28 -6.43
CA LEU A 58 -0.76 -4.16 -6.26
C LEU A 58 -0.21 -5.21 -5.28
N LEU A 59 -0.85 -5.38 -4.12
CA LEU A 59 -0.43 -6.36 -3.13
C LEU A 59 -0.48 -7.78 -3.70
N LYS A 60 -1.55 -8.14 -4.43
CA LYS A 60 -1.63 -9.44 -5.13
C LYS A 60 -0.49 -9.65 -6.12
N ARG A 61 -0.13 -8.62 -6.91
CA ARG A 61 1.04 -8.70 -7.81
C ARG A 61 2.34 -8.93 -7.04
N TRP A 62 2.51 -8.28 -5.90
CA TRP A 62 3.71 -8.44 -5.07
C TRP A 62 3.79 -9.81 -4.39
N VAL A 63 2.65 -10.39 -4.00
CA VAL A 63 2.56 -11.79 -3.56
C VAL A 63 3.01 -12.74 -4.68
N MET A 64 2.51 -12.55 -5.91
CA MET A 64 2.93 -13.37 -7.05
C MET A 64 4.42 -13.25 -7.38
N SER A 65 5.03 -12.08 -7.12
CA SER A 65 6.47 -11.87 -7.31
C SER A 65 7.35 -12.33 -6.14
N GLY A 66 6.75 -12.80 -5.03
CA GLY A 66 7.49 -13.24 -3.84
C GLY A 66 8.00 -12.11 -2.93
N VAL A 67 7.55 -10.86 -3.14
CA VAL A 67 7.91 -9.71 -2.28
C VAL A 67 7.11 -9.73 -0.98
N LEU A 68 5.87 -10.23 -1.04
CA LEU A 68 4.96 -10.32 0.11
C LEU A 68 4.49 -11.75 0.33
N GLN A 69 4.12 -12.05 1.57
CA GLN A 69 3.31 -13.20 1.93
C GLN A 69 1.86 -12.76 2.18
N GLN A 70 0.90 -13.59 1.80
CA GLN A 70 -0.51 -13.40 2.11
C GLN A 70 -0.95 -14.43 3.16
N ARG A 71 -1.66 -13.96 4.20
CA ARG A 71 -2.31 -14.80 5.22
C ARG A 71 -3.75 -14.33 5.40
N LEU A 72 -4.71 -15.13 4.95
CA LEU A 72 -6.12 -14.74 4.87
C LEU A 72 -6.27 -13.42 4.08
N ASP A 73 -6.82 -12.38 4.72
CA ASP A 73 -7.01 -11.03 4.16
C ASP A 73 -5.85 -10.07 4.49
N ASN A 74 -4.82 -10.55 5.20
CA ASN A 74 -3.65 -9.77 5.59
C ASN A 74 -2.42 -10.11 4.73
N PHE A 75 -1.46 -9.19 4.77
CA PHE A 75 -0.19 -9.26 4.06
C PHE A 75 0.96 -8.99 5.01
N SER A 76 2.13 -9.56 4.73
CA SER A 76 3.37 -9.24 5.44
C SER A 76 4.54 -9.20 4.46
N VAL A 77 5.54 -8.37 4.78
CA VAL A 77 6.80 -8.36 4.05
C VAL A 77 7.60 -9.61 4.43
N VAL A 78 8.12 -10.30 3.41
CA VAL A 78 8.98 -11.49 3.54
C VAL A 78 10.26 -11.17 4.32
#